data_AF-A0A7W0DF54-F1
#
_entry.id   AF-A0A7W0DF54-F1
#
_cell.length_a   1.000
_cell.length_b   1.000
_cell.length_c   1.000
_cell.angle_alpha   90.00
_cell.angle_beta   90.00
_cell.angle_gamma   90.00
#
_symmetry.space_group_name_H-M   'P 1'
#
loop_
_entity.id
_entity.type
_entity.pdbx_description
1 polymer ?
#
loop_
_entity_poly.entity_id
_entity_poly.type
_entity_poly.pdbx_seq_one_letter_code
_entity_poly.pdbx_strand_id
1 'polypeptide(L)'
;MPSRPKLPEIDLIRAIAIIAVVLIHSTSGATLLPIGSGSQTIFFILNKASLFTVPLFIWISGVVLFYTYYDRWGPGMSHVFWTKRLQRILIPYVLCSLFYYLFNQFMFHGTVRFDMIYFIKLLISGNASYHLYYMVIIVQFYLLFPLLITMVRRSTTVRRALIPIGIVVQAGAYFIHHEVYPLPEYASLFVSYTALFAFGAFVGIHYSAIAAWSERYRHLTGSIMCLAGATFVGMLLLHQYGRASIGNSWFELALLVYCMAVPLWAVQWSLRRLAASPKLSIVLTALGAASFGIYLVHPALLTLWGRLTPNQDQIWLYDLHTIAAFFIGVLGSWLLIRMYAAMKKGSA
;
A
#
# COMPACT_ATOMS: atom_id res chain seq x y z
N MET A 1 9.19 -3.40 30.54
CA MET A 1 10.04 -3.97 29.48
C MET A 1 10.48 -2.86 28.52
N PRO A 2 11.78 -2.76 28.20
CA PRO A 2 12.34 -1.69 27.37
C PRO A 2 11.80 -1.71 25.93
N SER A 3 11.70 -0.56 25.27
CA SER A 3 11.31 -0.40 23.85
C SER A 3 12.12 -1.31 22.93
N ARG A 4 11.47 -2.15 22.11
CA ARG A 4 12.15 -2.92 21.08
C ARG A 4 12.82 -1.92 20.12
N PRO A 5 14.00 -2.25 19.57
CA PRO A 5 14.70 -1.33 18.67
C PRO A 5 13.84 -1.02 17.45
N LYS A 6 14.00 0.18 16.89
CA LYS A 6 13.40 0.49 15.59
C LYS A 6 14.00 -0.44 14.52
N LEU A 7 13.17 -0.77 13.53
CA LEU A 7 13.55 -1.58 12.38
C LEU A 7 13.81 -0.64 11.18
N PRO A 8 15.04 -0.13 10.97
CA PRO A 8 15.34 0.80 9.87
C PRO A 8 15.04 0.21 8.49
N GLU A 9 15.15 -1.11 8.32
CA GLU A 9 14.82 -1.82 7.09
C GLU A 9 13.35 -1.66 6.69
N ILE A 10 12.44 -1.47 7.65
CA ILE A 10 11.02 -1.22 7.37
C ILE A 10 10.83 0.13 6.68
N ASP A 11 11.67 1.14 6.96
CA ASP A 11 11.61 2.41 6.25
C ASP A 11 12.04 2.27 4.79
N LEU A 12 13.04 1.43 4.48
CA LEU A 12 13.38 1.10 3.09
C LEU A 12 12.22 0.38 2.37
N ILE A 13 11.53 -0.53 3.06
CA ILE A 13 10.37 -1.23 2.48
C ILE A 13 9.22 -0.24 2.24
N ARG A 14 8.97 0.71 3.15
CA ARG A 14 8.01 1.81 2.93
C ARG A 14 8.40 2.67 1.73
N ALA A 15 9.68 2.91 1.51
CA ALA A 15 10.18 3.66 0.37
C ALA A 15 9.89 2.93 -0.95
N ILE A 16 10.15 1.62 -1.02
CA ILE A 16 9.79 0.79 -2.18
C ILE A 16 8.28 0.86 -2.43
N ALA A 17 7.49 0.67 -1.38
CA ALA A 17 6.04 0.68 -1.47
C ALA A 17 5.50 2.03 -1.97
N ILE A 18 5.98 3.16 -1.43
CA ILE A 18 5.48 4.47 -1.85
C ILE A 18 5.90 4.84 -3.28
N ILE A 19 7.11 4.47 -3.70
CA ILE A 19 7.55 4.65 -5.09
C ILE A 19 6.61 3.89 -6.04
N ALA A 20 6.30 2.64 -5.72
CA ALA A 20 5.44 1.82 -6.54
C ALA A 20 3.96 2.30 -6.51
N VAL A 21 3.47 2.89 -5.40
CA VAL A 21 2.15 3.57 -5.38
C VAL A 21 2.11 4.69 -6.39
N VAL A 22 3.11 5.58 -6.36
CA VAL A 22 3.17 6.70 -7.32
C VAL A 22 3.29 6.19 -8.74
N LEU A 23 4.07 5.12 -8.97
CA LEU A 23 4.21 4.49 -10.28
C LEU A 23 2.88 3.96 -10.83
N ILE A 24 2.05 3.31 -10.01
CA ILE A 24 0.70 2.86 -10.44
C ILE A 24 -0.13 4.07 -10.89
N HIS A 25 -0.16 5.13 -10.09
CA HIS A 25 -1.04 6.26 -10.36
C HIS A 25 -0.54 7.09 -11.55
N SER A 26 0.77 7.30 -11.68
CA SER A 26 1.35 8.04 -12.80
C SER A 26 1.23 7.30 -14.12
N THR A 27 1.24 5.96 -14.12
CA THR A 27 1.17 5.14 -15.35
C THR A 27 -0.25 4.68 -15.70
N SER A 28 -1.24 4.93 -14.84
CA SER A 28 -2.62 4.44 -15.02
C SER A 28 -3.21 4.78 -16.39
N GLY A 29 -3.07 6.04 -16.84
CA GLY A 29 -3.52 6.46 -18.18
C GLY A 29 -2.72 5.82 -19.31
N ALA A 30 -1.43 5.54 -19.12
CA ALA A 30 -0.58 4.91 -20.15
C ALA A 30 -0.91 3.43 -20.37
N THR A 31 -1.57 2.79 -19.40
CA THR A 31 -2.07 1.41 -19.57
C THR A 31 -3.22 1.30 -20.58
N LEU A 32 -3.85 2.43 -20.92
CA LEU A 32 -4.98 2.57 -21.85
C LEU A 32 -4.57 3.02 -23.26
N LEU A 33 -3.27 3.19 -23.52
CA LEU A 33 -2.76 3.41 -24.87
C LEU A 33 -3.17 2.25 -25.80
N PRO A 34 -3.07 2.39 -27.13
CA PRO A 34 -3.43 1.33 -28.07
C PRO A 34 -2.74 0.00 -27.74
N ILE A 35 -3.55 -1.05 -27.57
CA ILE A 35 -3.10 -2.41 -27.26
C ILE A 35 -2.16 -2.89 -28.39
N GLY A 36 -1.02 -3.46 -28.01
CA GLY A 36 0.02 -3.90 -28.95
C GLY A 36 1.10 -2.86 -29.21
N SER A 37 0.94 -1.61 -28.76
CA SER A 37 2.06 -0.67 -28.75
C SER A 37 3.10 -1.06 -27.67
N GLY A 38 4.37 -0.80 -27.97
CA GLY A 38 5.47 -1.07 -27.03
C GLY A 38 5.31 -0.28 -25.72
N SER A 39 4.91 0.99 -25.82
CA SER A 39 4.69 1.88 -24.67
C SER A 39 3.57 1.38 -23.77
N GLN A 40 2.41 1.01 -24.34
CA GLN A 40 1.30 0.42 -23.58
C GLN A 40 1.77 -0.81 -22.81
N THR A 41 2.49 -1.72 -23.47
CA THR A 41 2.95 -2.97 -22.85
C THR A 41 3.90 -2.72 -21.69
N ILE A 42 4.89 -1.83 -21.87
CA ILE A 42 5.87 -1.49 -20.84
C ILE A 42 5.17 -0.86 -19.62
N PHE A 43 4.32 0.15 -19.85
CA PHE A 43 3.62 0.81 -18.75
C PHE A 43 2.62 -0.12 -18.08
N PHE A 44 1.95 -1.00 -18.83
CA PHE A 44 1.08 -2.02 -18.25
C PHE A 44 1.86 -2.96 -17.33
N ILE A 45 3.00 -3.49 -17.79
CA ILE A 45 3.86 -4.35 -16.96
C ILE A 45 4.30 -3.63 -15.69
N LEU A 46 4.83 -2.40 -15.79
CA LEU A 46 5.27 -1.62 -14.64
C LEU A 46 4.13 -1.33 -13.66
N ASN A 47 2.96 -0.98 -14.17
CA ASN A 47 1.77 -0.70 -13.39
C ASN A 47 1.29 -1.94 -12.64
N LYS A 48 1.07 -3.05 -13.36
CA LYS A 48 0.55 -4.31 -12.77
C LYS A 48 1.55 -4.97 -11.85
N ALA A 49 2.84 -4.94 -12.18
CA ALA A 49 3.90 -5.41 -11.28
C ALA A 49 3.95 -4.61 -9.97
N SER A 50 3.43 -3.37 -9.93
CA SER A 50 3.43 -2.53 -8.74
C SER A 50 2.21 -2.74 -7.83
N LEU A 51 1.25 -3.59 -8.21
CA LEU A 51 0.00 -3.81 -7.44
C LEU A 51 0.21 -4.44 -6.04
N PHE A 52 1.42 -4.90 -5.72
CA PHE A 52 1.75 -5.39 -4.37
C PHE A 52 1.77 -4.29 -3.30
N THR A 53 1.74 -3.02 -3.67
CA THR A 53 2.02 -1.87 -2.80
C THR A 53 1.08 -1.72 -1.61
N VAL A 54 -0.24 -1.74 -1.85
CA VAL A 54 -1.24 -1.67 -0.78
C VAL A 54 -1.16 -2.89 0.15
N PRO A 55 -1.14 -4.13 -0.36
CA PRO A 55 -0.88 -5.32 0.46
C PRO A 55 0.42 -5.24 1.27
N LEU A 56 1.49 -4.67 0.71
CA LEU A 56 2.77 -4.47 1.39
C LEU A 56 2.66 -3.45 2.54
N PHE A 57 1.95 -2.34 2.38
CA PHE A 57 1.71 -1.38 3.48
C PHE A 57 0.87 -1.99 4.61
N ILE A 58 -0.10 -2.84 4.28
CA ILE A 58 -0.90 -3.59 5.25
C ILE A 58 -0.02 -4.60 6.00
N TRP A 59 0.84 -5.32 5.29
CA TRP A 59 1.83 -6.21 5.89
C TRP A 59 2.78 -5.46 6.83
N ILE A 60 3.35 -4.31 6.41
CA ILE A 60 4.20 -3.45 7.25
C ILE A 60 3.46 -3.06 8.53
N SER A 61 2.18 -2.72 8.42
CA SER A 61 1.34 -2.35 9.56
C SER A 61 1.18 -3.51 10.54
N GLY A 62 0.91 -4.73 10.04
CA GLY A 62 0.88 -5.96 10.84
C GLY A 62 2.21 -6.22 11.55
N VAL A 63 3.34 -6.15 10.83
CA VAL A 63 4.68 -6.36 11.39
C VAL A 63 4.94 -5.38 12.53
N VAL A 64 4.80 -4.08 12.27
CA VAL A 64 5.13 -3.04 13.25
C VAL A 64 4.24 -3.12 14.48
N LEU A 65 2.94 -3.40 14.30
CA LEU A 65 2.00 -3.56 15.41
C LEU A 65 2.37 -4.73 16.31
N PHE A 66 2.51 -5.93 15.74
CA PHE A 66 2.81 -7.12 16.54
C PHE A 66 4.23 -7.10 17.09
N TYR A 67 5.21 -6.59 16.33
CA TYR A 67 6.57 -6.41 16.84
C TYR A 67 6.62 -5.47 18.05
N THR A 68 5.85 -4.37 18.03
CA THR A 68 5.90 -3.35 19.09
C THR A 68 5.13 -3.79 20.34
N TYR A 69 3.94 -4.37 20.16
CA TYR A 69 2.99 -4.55 21.26
C TYR A 69 2.90 -5.99 21.77
N TYR A 70 3.32 -7.02 21.03
CA TYR A 70 3.07 -8.42 21.39
C TYR A 70 3.53 -8.80 22.81
N ASP A 71 4.76 -8.46 23.20
CA ASP A 71 5.28 -8.81 24.53
C ASP A 71 4.70 -7.94 25.66
N ARG A 72 4.22 -6.74 25.33
CA ARG A 72 3.83 -5.72 26.32
C ARG A 72 2.34 -5.52 26.45
N TRP A 73 1.56 -6.13 25.57
CA TRP A 73 0.13 -5.97 25.55
C TRP A 73 -0.43 -6.28 26.94
N GLY A 74 -1.45 -5.55 27.37
CA GLY A 74 -1.99 -5.72 28.71
C GLY A 74 -3.39 -5.14 28.82
N PRO A 75 -4.12 -5.51 29.88
CA PRO A 75 -5.42 -4.91 30.18
C PRO A 75 -5.32 -3.38 30.22
N GLY A 76 -6.31 -2.68 29.64
CA GLY A 76 -6.36 -1.22 29.61
C GLY A 76 -5.52 -0.52 28.52
N MET A 77 -4.66 -1.24 27.79
CA MET A 77 -3.86 -0.64 26.71
C MET A 77 -4.67 -0.25 25.46
N SER A 78 -5.86 -0.82 25.26
CA SER A 78 -6.70 -0.59 24.08
C SER A 78 -7.07 0.88 23.91
N HIS A 79 -7.50 1.54 24.99
CA HIS A 79 -7.88 2.95 24.95
C HIS A 79 -6.70 3.87 24.60
N VAL A 80 -5.54 3.63 25.21
CA VAL A 80 -4.31 4.38 24.94
C VAL A 80 -3.84 4.15 23.50
N PHE A 81 -3.99 2.93 22.99
CA PHE A 81 -3.67 2.59 21.61
C PHE A 81 -4.56 3.37 20.63
N TRP A 82 -5.88 3.34 20.81
CA TRP A 82 -6.80 4.03 19.91
C TRP A 82 -6.61 5.54 19.94
N THR A 83 -6.55 6.15 21.13
CA THR A 83 -6.35 7.60 21.25
C THR A 83 -5.08 8.07 20.54
N LYS A 84 -3.92 7.46 20.83
CA LYS A 84 -2.65 7.92 20.24
C LYS A 84 -2.52 7.60 18.75
N ARG A 85 -3.00 6.42 18.33
CA ARG A 85 -2.71 5.91 16.98
C ARG A 85 -3.80 6.24 15.97
N LEU A 86 -5.06 6.15 16.39
CA LEU A 86 -6.19 6.41 15.51
C LEU A 86 -6.30 7.90 15.21
N GLN A 87 -6.12 8.80 16.20
CA GLN A 87 -6.12 10.25 15.96
C GLN A 87 -5.05 10.67 14.95
N ARG A 88 -3.85 10.09 15.02
CA ARG A 88 -2.75 10.40 14.11
C ARG A 88 -3.06 10.04 12.65
N ILE A 89 -3.99 9.12 12.39
CA ILE A 89 -4.42 8.73 11.04
C ILE A 89 -5.72 9.42 10.65
N LEU A 90 -6.72 9.43 11.54
CA LEU A 90 -8.03 10.01 11.28
C LEU A 90 -7.97 11.51 11.01
N ILE A 91 -7.15 12.27 11.74
CA ILE A 91 -7.04 13.71 11.53
C ILE A 91 -6.53 14.01 10.11
N PRO A 92 -5.36 13.49 9.66
CA PRO A 92 -4.95 13.64 8.26
C PRO A 92 -5.97 13.10 7.26
N TYR A 93 -6.62 11.98 7.55
CA TYR A 93 -7.61 11.38 6.66
C TYR A 93 -8.82 12.28 6.42
N VAL A 94 -9.42 12.83 7.48
CA VAL A 94 -10.57 13.74 7.38
C VAL A 94 -10.17 15.03 6.65
N LEU A 95 -9.02 15.61 7.01
CA LEU A 95 -8.52 16.83 6.38
C LEU A 95 -8.23 16.62 4.89
N CYS A 96 -7.58 15.51 4.52
CA CYS A 96 -7.33 15.19 3.13
C CYS A 96 -8.61 14.83 2.37
N SER A 97 -9.55 14.14 3.00
CA SER A 97 -10.86 13.86 2.37
C SER A 97 -11.61 15.15 2.06
N LEU A 98 -11.62 16.10 3.00
CA LEU A 98 -12.22 17.43 2.77
C LEU A 98 -11.48 18.18 1.67
N PHE A 99 -10.14 18.20 1.72
CA PHE A 99 -9.33 18.81 0.69
C PHE A 99 -9.65 18.25 -0.70
N TYR A 100 -9.63 16.92 -0.88
CA TYR A 100 -9.90 16.30 -2.18
C TYR A 100 -11.35 16.47 -2.63
N TYR A 101 -12.31 16.45 -1.70
CA TYR A 101 -13.70 16.72 -2.01
C TYR A 101 -13.89 18.12 -2.63
N LEU A 102 -13.23 19.13 -2.09
CA LEU A 102 -13.28 20.51 -2.62
C LEU A 102 -12.40 20.68 -3.86
N PHE A 103 -11.17 20.18 -3.81
CA PHE A 103 -10.17 20.31 -4.86
C PHE A 103 -10.63 19.68 -6.17
N ASN A 104 -11.17 18.46 -6.12
CA ASN A 104 -11.64 17.77 -7.32
C ASN A 104 -12.84 18.49 -7.94
N GLN A 105 -13.80 18.98 -7.12
CA GLN A 105 -14.92 19.78 -7.65
C GLN A 105 -14.43 21.03 -8.37
N PHE A 106 -13.54 21.79 -7.72
CA PHE A 106 -12.97 22.99 -8.32
C PHE A 106 -12.22 22.68 -9.61
N MET A 107 -11.42 21.60 -9.64
CA MET A 107 -10.68 21.20 -10.83
C MET A 107 -11.63 20.76 -11.96
N PHE A 108 -12.55 19.84 -11.73
CA PHE A 108 -13.32 19.23 -12.82
C PHE A 108 -14.59 19.99 -13.20
N HIS A 109 -15.12 20.83 -12.32
CA HIS A 109 -16.38 21.54 -12.54
C HIS A 109 -16.28 23.07 -12.43
N GLY A 110 -15.13 23.60 -11.99
CA GLY A 110 -14.91 25.06 -11.82
C GLY A 110 -15.74 25.71 -10.71
N THR A 111 -16.65 24.97 -10.08
CA THR A 111 -17.54 25.43 -9.02
C THR A 111 -17.48 24.45 -7.86
N VAL A 112 -17.67 24.96 -6.64
CA VAL A 112 -17.63 24.18 -5.41
C VAL A 112 -18.97 24.29 -4.72
N ARG A 113 -19.60 23.14 -4.46
CA ARG A 113 -20.82 23.05 -3.64
C ARG A 113 -20.58 22.04 -2.53
N PHE A 114 -20.78 22.50 -1.29
CA PHE A 114 -20.58 21.66 -0.13
C PHE A 114 -21.89 20.98 0.25
N ASP A 115 -21.92 19.65 0.16
CA ASP A 115 -22.98 18.79 0.68
C ASP A 115 -22.43 17.96 1.83
N MET A 116 -22.93 18.22 3.04
CA MET A 116 -22.49 17.54 4.26
C MET A 116 -22.80 16.04 4.24
N ILE A 117 -23.98 15.65 3.76
CA ILE A 117 -24.41 14.24 3.75
C ILE A 117 -23.55 13.46 2.77
N TYR A 118 -23.31 14.03 1.58
CA TYR A 118 -22.43 13.43 0.60
C TYR A 118 -20.98 13.35 1.10
N PHE A 119 -20.48 14.39 1.75
CA PHE A 119 -19.14 14.37 2.35
C PHE A 119 -18.99 13.26 3.40
N ILE A 120 -19.98 13.07 4.28
CA ILE A 120 -19.98 11.98 5.26
C ILE A 120 -19.96 10.61 4.56
N LYS A 121 -20.74 10.43 3.48
CA LYS A 121 -20.71 9.18 2.69
C LYS A 121 -19.31 8.92 2.13
N LEU A 122 -18.64 9.92 1.57
CA LEU A 122 -17.27 9.81 1.06
C LEU A 122 -16.25 9.49 2.17
N LEU A 123 -16.45 10.01 3.38
CA LEU A 123 -15.62 9.74 4.54
C LEU A 123 -15.79 8.30 5.06
N ILE A 124 -16.96 7.71 4.89
CA ILE A 124 -17.20 6.31 5.31
C ILE A 124 -16.68 5.34 4.24
N SER A 125 -16.91 5.62 2.96
CA SER A 125 -16.49 4.74 1.87
C SER A 125 -15.01 4.85 1.52
N GLY A 126 -14.38 5.99 1.81
CA GLY A 126 -13.00 6.28 1.38
C GLY A 126 -12.91 6.85 -0.04
N ASN A 127 -14.05 7.18 -0.66
CA ASN A 127 -14.11 7.54 -2.08
C ASN A 127 -13.92 9.04 -2.37
N ALA A 128 -13.53 9.85 -1.36
CA ALA A 128 -13.20 11.26 -1.58
C ALA A 128 -12.05 11.47 -2.60
N SER A 129 -11.17 10.48 -2.73
CA SER A 129 -10.16 10.39 -3.78
C SER A 129 -9.71 8.93 -3.94
N TYR A 130 -9.26 8.55 -5.14
CA TYR A 130 -9.00 7.14 -5.53
C TYR A 130 -8.02 6.38 -4.63
N HIS A 131 -7.16 7.07 -3.89
CA HIS A 131 -6.13 6.47 -3.03
C HIS A 131 -6.62 6.30 -1.59
N LEU A 132 -7.63 7.06 -1.16
CA LEU A 132 -8.02 7.23 0.25
C LEU A 132 -8.70 6.00 0.87
N TYR A 133 -9.18 5.06 0.05
CA TYR A 133 -9.75 3.80 0.53
C TYR A 133 -8.77 3.01 1.42
N TYR A 134 -7.46 3.11 1.17
CA TYR A 134 -6.43 2.51 2.02
C TYR A 134 -6.50 3.00 3.49
N MET A 135 -6.86 4.27 3.71
CA MET A 135 -7.04 4.79 5.07
C MET A 135 -8.20 4.12 5.80
N VAL A 136 -9.28 3.82 5.08
CA VAL A 136 -10.46 3.13 5.63
C VAL A 136 -10.07 1.70 6.03
N ILE A 137 -9.29 1.01 5.20
CA ILE A 137 -8.76 -0.33 5.52
C ILE A 137 -7.91 -0.30 6.80
N ILE A 138 -6.93 0.61 6.89
CA ILE A 138 -6.01 0.63 8.03
C ILE A 138 -6.70 1.03 9.34
N VAL A 139 -7.70 1.93 9.27
CA VAL A 139 -8.54 2.29 10.41
C VAL A 139 -9.31 1.06 10.93
N GLN A 140 -9.91 0.26 10.04
CA GLN A 140 -10.57 -1.00 10.44
C GLN A 140 -9.59 -1.95 11.14
N PHE A 141 -8.39 -2.17 10.58
CA PHE A 141 -7.38 -2.99 11.23
C PHE A 141 -6.97 -2.45 12.60
N TYR A 142 -6.88 -1.12 12.78
CA TYR A 142 -6.50 -0.52 14.06
C TYR A 142 -7.63 -0.60 15.09
N LEU A 143 -8.89 -0.49 14.67
CA LEU A 143 -10.04 -0.74 15.54
C LEU A 143 -10.07 -2.20 16.01
N LEU A 144 -9.81 -3.15 15.11
CA LEU A 144 -9.78 -4.58 15.42
C LEU A 144 -8.52 -5.02 16.16
N PHE A 145 -7.42 -4.29 16.04
CA PHE A 145 -6.11 -4.70 16.53
C PHE A 145 -6.10 -5.15 18.01
N PRO A 146 -6.70 -4.42 18.98
CA PRO A 146 -6.77 -4.86 20.38
C PRO A 146 -7.41 -6.23 20.57
N LEU A 147 -8.45 -6.56 19.79
CA LEU A 147 -9.08 -7.87 19.81
C LEU A 147 -8.13 -8.92 19.21
N LEU A 148 -7.56 -8.64 18.02
CA LEU A 148 -6.65 -9.54 17.32
C LEU A 148 -5.42 -9.92 18.17
N ILE A 149 -4.72 -8.94 18.73
CA ILE A 149 -3.54 -9.19 19.57
C ILE A 149 -3.91 -9.96 20.85
N THR A 150 -5.09 -9.70 21.44
CA THR A 150 -5.56 -10.43 22.62
C THR A 150 -5.81 -11.91 22.29
N MET A 151 -6.47 -12.20 21.16
CA MET A 151 -6.71 -13.59 20.72
C MET A 151 -5.40 -14.32 20.45
N VAL A 152 -4.46 -13.68 19.75
CA VAL A 152 -3.15 -14.25 19.41
C VAL A 152 -2.29 -14.52 20.65
N ARG A 153 -2.39 -13.68 21.69
CA ARG A 153 -1.67 -13.92 22.96
C ARG A 153 -2.29 -15.01 23.82
N ARG A 154 -3.63 -15.12 23.82
CA ARG A 154 -4.35 -16.11 24.62
C ARG A 154 -4.27 -17.52 24.03
N SER A 155 -4.24 -17.66 22.71
CA SER A 155 -4.25 -18.96 22.03
C SER A 155 -2.98 -19.20 21.23
N THR A 156 -2.21 -20.21 21.63
CA THR A 156 -1.03 -20.68 20.88
C THR A 156 -1.41 -21.24 19.52
N THR A 157 -2.59 -21.85 19.39
CA THR A 157 -3.16 -22.34 18.13
C THR A 157 -3.42 -21.20 17.17
N VAL A 158 -4.12 -20.14 17.61
CA VAL A 158 -4.38 -18.95 16.77
C VAL A 158 -3.06 -18.31 16.33
N ARG A 159 -2.09 -18.20 17.25
CA ARG A 159 -0.77 -17.66 16.92
C ARG A 159 -0.04 -18.44 15.82
N ARG A 160 -0.05 -19.78 15.89
CA ARG A 160 0.57 -20.64 14.88
C ARG A 160 -0.21 -20.64 13.56
N ALA A 161 -1.53 -20.46 13.63
CA ALA A 161 -2.43 -20.48 12.48
C ALA A 161 -2.71 -19.08 11.89
N LEU A 162 -1.97 -18.04 12.25
CA LEU A 162 -2.21 -16.67 11.76
C LEU A 162 -2.31 -16.58 10.24
N ILE A 163 -1.32 -17.12 9.53
CA ILE A 163 -1.28 -17.10 8.06
C ILE A 163 -2.49 -17.85 7.45
N PRO A 164 -2.73 -19.15 7.78
CA PRO A 164 -3.87 -19.86 7.20
C PRO A 164 -5.23 -19.24 7.59
N ILE A 165 -5.39 -18.73 8.82
CA ILE A 165 -6.61 -18.00 9.21
C ILE A 165 -6.81 -16.77 8.32
N GLY A 166 -5.76 -15.96 8.12
CA GLY A 166 -5.84 -14.77 7.28
C GLY A 166 -6.21 -15.08 5.83
N ILE A 167 -5.65 -16.16 5.26
CA ILE A 167 -5.96 -16.64 3.91
C ILE A 167 -7.41 -17.14 3.83
N VAL A 168 -7.87 -17.95 4.78
CA VAL A 168 -9.24 -18.49 4.79
C VAL A 168 -10.27 -17.37 4.92
N VAL A 169 -10.02 -16.37 5.78
CA VAL A 169 -10.93 -15.22 5.92
C VAL A 169 -10.99 -14.41 4.63
N GLN A 170 -9.85 -14.16 3.98
CA GLN A 170 -9.80 -13.40 2.74
C GLN A 170 -10.46 -14.15 1.58
N ALA A 171 -10.17 -15.46 1.44
CA ALA A 171 -10.77 -16.32 0.43
C ALA A 171 -12.29 -16.48 0.65
N GLY A 172 -12.74 -16.62 1.90
CA GLY A 172 -14.15 -16.66 2.24
C GLY A 172 -14.87 -15.34 1.93
N ALA A 173 -14.26 -14.20 2.24
CA ALA A 173 -14.81 -12.89 1.89
C ALA A 173 -14.87 -12.67 0.37
N TYR A 174 -13.85 -13.12 -0.36
CA TYR A 174 -13.84 -13.10 -1.82
C TYR A 174 -14.99 -13.93 -2.40
N PHE A 175 -15.16 -15.17 -1.92
CA PHE A 175 -16.23 -16.06 -2.33
C PHE A 175 -17.61 -15.45 -2.05
N ILE A 176 -17.83 -14.91 -0.85
CA ILE A 176 -19.09 -14.24 -0.50
C ILE A 176 -19.36 -13.08 -1.47
N HIS A 177 -18.37 -12.22 -1.74
CA HIS A 177 -18.54 -11.06 -2.62
C HIS A 177 -18.90 -11.44 -4.07
N HIS A 178 -18.30 -12.50 -4.61
CA HIS A 178 -18.47 -12.87 -6.02
C HIS A 178 -19.59 -13.89 -6.28
N GLU A 179 -19.82 -14.81 -5.35
CA GLU A 179 -20.71 -15.96 -5.57
C GLU A 179 -22.02 -15.88 -4.77
N VAL A 180 -22.09 -15.05 -3.72
CA VAL A 180 -23.25 -15.00 -2.81
C VAL A 180 -23.94 -13.63 -2.86
N TYR A 181 -23.24 -12.58 -2.45
CA TYR A 181 -23.77 -11.21 -2.42
C TYR A 181 -22.64 -10.18 -2.53
N PRO A 182 -22.72 -9.23 -3.48
CA PRO A 182 -21.70 -8.21 -3.66
C PRO A 182 -21.63 -7.28 -2.45
N LEU A 183 -20.64 -7.52 -1.59
CA LEU A 183 -20.29 -6.66 -0.47
C LEU A 183 -20.03 -5.21 -0.95
N PRO A 184 -20.73 -4.19 -0.40
CA PRO A 184 -20.48 -2.79 -0.71
C PRO A 184 -19.04 -2.40 -0.35
N GLU A 185 -18.38 -1.65 -1.25
CA GLU A 185 -17.02 -1.15 -1.03
C GLU A 185 -16.01 -2.26 -0.66
N TYR A 186 -16.14 -3.46 -1.24
CA TYR A 186 -15.30 -4.64 -0.92
C TYR A 186 -13.79 -4.35 -0.93
N ALA A 187 -13.33 -3.55 -1.89
CA ALA A 187 -11.93 -3.12 -2.00
C ALA A 187 -11.47 -2.24 -0.81
N SER A 188 -12.39 -1.63 -0.06
CA SER A 188 -12.12 -0.82 1.13
C SER A 188 -12.28 -1.60 2.44
N LEU A 189 -12.75 -2.85 2.41
CA LEU A 189 -12.97 -3.65 3.62
C LEU A 189 -11.68 -4.33 4.10
N PHE A 190 -11.48 -4.43 5.41
CA PHE A 190 -10.30 -5.11 5.95
C PHE A 190 -10.22 -6.60 5.55
N VAL A 191 -11.37 -7.24 5.32
CA VAL A 191 -11.48 -8.67 4.99
C VAL A 191 -10.80 -9.04 3.66
N SER A 192 -10.71 -8.11 2.71
CA SER A 192 -10.01 -8.33 1.44
C SER A 192 -8.48 -8.31 1.58
N TYR A 193 -7.95 -8.00 2.76
CA TYR A 193 -6.51 -7.92 3.03
C TYR A 193 -6.07 -8.67 4.31
N THR A 194 -6.92 -9.54 4.88
CA THR A 194 -6.60 -10.24 6.13
C THR A 194 -5.41 -11.16 6.00
N ALA A 195 -5.14 -11.74 4.82
CA ALA A 195 -3.99 -12.63 4.63
C ALA A 195 -2.67 -11.88 4.85
N LEU A 196 -2.51 -10.69 4.26
CA LEU A 196 -1.28 -9.92 4.39
C LEU A 196 -1.13 -9.27 5.76
N PHE A 197 -2.23 -8.83 6.39
CA PHE A 197 -2.16 -8.34 7.76
C PHE A 197 -1.75 -9.46 8.74
N ALA A 198 -2.35 -10.64 8.61
CA ALA A 198 -2.04 -11.78 9.46
C ALA A 198 -0.63 -12.33 9.20
N PHE A 199 -0.17 -12.32 7.95
CA PHE A 199 1.22 -12.62 7.61
C PHE A 199 2.17 -11.60 8.24
N GLY A 200 1.86 -10.31 8.16
CA GLY A 200 2.63 -9.27 8.84
C GLY A 200 2.63 -9.47 10.36
N ALA A 201 1.51 -9.84 10.96
CA ALA A 201 1.41 -10.15 12.38
C ALA A 201 2.32 -11.32 12.78
N PHE A 202 2.29 -12.41 12.01
CA PHE A 202 3.17 -13.57 12.21
C PHE A 202 4.64 -13.17 12.13
N VAL A 203 5.00 -12.35 11.14
CA VAL A 203 6.36 -11.84 11.00
C VAL A 203 6.75 -10.90 12.14
N GLY A 204 5.86 -10.03 12.60
CA GLY A 204 6.14 -9.14 13.74
C GLY A 204 6.46 -9.90 15.03
N ILE A 205 5.77 -11.02 15.28
CA ILE A 205 6.03 -11.89 16.45
C ILE A 205 7.38 -12.60 16.31
N HIS A 206 7.67 -13.13 15.13
CA HIS A 206 8.85 -13.98 14.85
C HIS A 206 9.95 -13.26 14.04
N TYR A 207 10.07 -11.94 14.20
CA TYR A 207 10.80 -11.08 13.27
C TYR A 207 12.27 -11.50 13.07
N SER A 208 13.01 -11.73 14.15
CA SER A 208 14.42 -12.12 14.08
C SER A 208 14.64 -13.43 13.33
N ALA A 209 13.80 -14.43 13.60
CA ALA A 209 13.87 -15.74 12.94
C ALA A 209 13.56 -15.64 11.44
N ILE A 210 12.55 -14.87 11.07
CA ILE A 210 12.16 -14.71 9.66
C ILE A 210 13.15 -13.85 8.89
N ALA A 211 13.71 -12.80 9.51
CA ALA A 211 14.78 -12.01 8.91
C ALA A 211 16.00 -12.87 8.59
N ALA A 212 16.44 -13.70 9.55
CA ALA A 212 17.55 -14.64 9.36
C ALA A 212 17.23 -15.71 8.30
N TRP A 213 16.02 -16.26 8.31
CA TRP A 213 15.57 -17.22 7.29
C TRP A 213 15.54 -16.60 5.89
N SER A 214 15.03 -15.38 5.76
CA SER A 214 14.93 -14.67 4.48
C SER A 214 16.32 -14.35 3.91
N GLU A 215 17.29 -14.01 4.75
CA GLU A 215 18.68 -13.83 4.30
C GLU A 215 19.32 -15.17 3.90
N ARG A 216 19.12 -16.24 4.70
CA ARG A 216 19.65 -17.58 4.39
C ARG A 216 19.14 -18.10 3.05
N TYR A 217 17.86 -17.90 2.76
CA TYR A 217 17.19 -18.38 1.54
C TYR A 217 16.94 -17.26 0.53
N ARG A 218 17.78 -16.22 0.48
CA ARG A 218 17.58 -15.01 -0.35
C ARG A 218 17.33 -15.29 -1.83
N HIS A 219 18.03 -16.27 -2.40
CA HIS A 219 17.87 -16.64 -3.81
C HIS A 219 16.52 -17.30 -4.05
N LEU A 220 16.06 -18.11 -3.10
CA LEU A 220 14.73 -18.71 -3.14
C LEU A 220 13.64 -17.64 -3.00
N THR A 221 13.73 -16.75 -2.01
CA THR A 221 12.74 -15.67 -1.82
C THR A 221 12.67 -14.75 -3.04
N GLY A 222 13.82 -14.43 -3.64
CA GLY A 222 13.88 -13.64 -4.87
C GLY A 222 13.29 -14.37 -6.07
N SER A 223 13.59 -15.67 -6.23
CA SER A 223 13.06 -16.48 -7.32
C SER A 223 11.54 -16.65 -7.22
N ILE A 224 11.01 -16.90 -6.02
CA ILE A 224 9.57 -16.99 -5.78
C ILE A 224 8.90 -15.65 -6.09
N MET A 225 9.46 -14.53 -5.62
CA MET A 225 8.93 -13.20 -5.92
C MET A 225 8.89 -12.94 -7.43
N CYS A 226 10.00 -13.20 -8.14
CA CYS A 226 10.08 -12.99 -9.58
C CYS A 226 9.11 -13.90 -10.34
N LEU A 227 9.05 -15.19 -10.00
CA LEU A 227 8.16 -16.15 -10.65
C LEU A 227 6.69 -15.82 -10.40
N ALA A 228 6.31 -15.51 -9.16
CA ALA A 228 4.95 -15.14 -8.81
C ALA A 228 4.54 -13.83 -9.49
N GLY A 229 5.42 -12.82 -9.50
CA GLY A 229 5.18 -11.56 -10.20
C GLY A 229 5.05 -11.73 -11.72
N ALA A 230 5.95 -12.50 -12.33
CA ALA A 230 5.91 -12.82 -13.75
C ALA A 230 4.65 -13.61 -14.12
N THR A 231 4.22 -14.54 -13.27
CA THR A 231 2.97 -15.29 -13.45
C THR A 231 1.76 -14.37 -13.39
N PHE A 232 1.66 -13.54 -12.35
CA PHE A 232 0.55 -12.59 -12.19
C PHE A 232 0.45 -11.60 -13.36
N VAL A 233 1.55 -10.94 -13.72
CA VAL A 233 1.58 -9.98 -14.83
C VAL A 233 1.39 -10.68 -16.18
N GLY A 234 1.99 -11.85 -16.36
CA GLY A 234 1.86 -12.66 -17.57
C GLY A 234 0.42 -13.10 -17.81
N MET A 235 -0.30 -13.53 -16.78
CA MET A 235 -1.73 -13.83 -16.86
C MET A 235 -2.54 -12.60 -17.29
N LEU A 236 -2.26 -11.43 -16.70
CA LEU A 236 -2.96 -10.19 -17.05
C LEU A 236 -2.69 -9.78 -18.50
N LEU A 237 -1.47 -9.94 -18.99
CA LEU A 237 -1.13 -9.70 -20.39
C LEU A 237 -1.84 -10.67 -21.32
N LEU A 238 -1.79 -11.97 -21.05
CA LEU A 238 -2.47 -12.98 -21.87
C LEU A 238 -3.98 -12.71 -21.97
N HIS A 239 -4.58 -12.28 -20.86
CA HIS A 239 -5.98 -11.88 -20.82
C HIS A 239 -6.25 -10.59 -21.61
N GLN A 240 -5.44 -9.54 -21.40
CA GLN A 240 -5.58 -8.26 -22.11
C GLN A 240 -5.42 -8.40 -23.63
N TYR A 241 -4.55 -9.30 -24.08
CA TYR A 241 -4.33 -9.59 -25.50
C TYR A 241 -5.33 -10.60 -26.09
N GLY A 242 -6.34 -11.02 -25.34
CA GLY A 242 -7.34 -12.00 -25.80
C GLY A 242 -6.77 -13.39 -26.08
N ARG A 243 -5.58 -13.71 -25.55
CA ARG A 243 -4.88 -15.00 -25.77
C ARG A 243 -5.30 -16.07 -24.77
N ALA A 244 -5.87 -15.68 -23.63
CA ALA A 244 -6.39 -16.60 -22.63
C ALA A 244 -7.61 -16.00 -21.91
N SER A 245 -8.63 -16.81 -21.68
CA SER A 245 -9.70 -16.49 -20.74
C SER A 245 -9.33 -17.04 -19.37
N ILE A 246 -9.11 -16.16 -18.40
CA ILE A 246 -8.65 -16.51 -17.05
C ILE A 246 -9.70 -16.00 -16.07
N GLY A 247 -10.20 -16.90 -15.21
CA GLY A 247 -11.18 -16.53 -14.18
C GLY A 247 -10.57 -15.66 -13.08
N ASN A 248 -11.40 -14.79 -12.48
CA ASN A 248 -10.97 -13.82 -11.46
C ASN A 248 -10.25 -14.46 -10.25
N SER A 249 -10.69 -15.65 -9.82
CA SER A 249 -10.08 -16.38 -8.70
C SER A 249 -8.59 -16.69 -8.94
N TRP A 250 -8.19 -16.91 -10.19
CA TRP A 250 -6.79 -17.16 -10.53
C TRP A 250 -5.93 -15.89 -10.44
N PHE A 251 -6.48 -14.74 -10.83
CA PHE A 251 -5.80 -13.45 -10.65
C PHE A 251 -5.59 -13.13 -9.18
N GLU A 252 -6.61 -13.36 -8.36
CA GLU A 252 -6.56 -13.14 -6.91
C GLU A 252 -5.55 -14.06 -6.22
N LEU A 253 -5.54 -15.35 -6.59
CA LEU A 253 -4.55 -16.29 -6.09
C LEU A 253 -3.13 -15.89 -6.51
N ALA A 254 -2.92 -15.57 -7.78
CA ALA A 254 -1.61 -15.16 -8.29
C ALA A 254 -1.12 -13.87 -7.61
N LEU A 255 -2.01 -12.88 -7.44
CA LEU A 255 -1.72 -11.64 -6.73
C LEU A 255 -1.41 -11.91 -5.25
N LEU A 256 -2.18 -12.76 -4.57
CA LEU A 256 -1.94 -13.12 -3.17
C LEU A 256 -0.57 -13.75 -2.99
N VAL A 257 -0.22 -14.75 -3.81
CA VAL A 257 1.09 -15.41 -3.77
C VAL A 257 2.21 -14.40 -4.03
N TYR A 258 2.05 -13.54 -5.03
CA TYR A 258 3.01 -12.48 -5.33
C TYR A 258 3.18 -11.52 -4.14
N CYS A 259 2.08 -11.06 -3.57
CA CYS A 259 2.07 -10.14 -2.43
C CYS A 259 2.64 -10.75 -1.15
N MET A 260 2.53 -12.07 -0.94
CA MET A 260 3.17 -12.75 0.19
C MET A 260 4.67 -12.97 -0.03
N ALA A 261 5.12 -13.08 -1.28
CA ALA A 261 6.54 -13.25 -1.62
C ALA A 261 7.34 -11.94 -1.51
N VAL A 262 6.76 -10.82 -1.94
CA VAL A 262 7.43 -9.50 -1.97
C VAL A 262 8.02 -9.09 -0.60
N PRO A 263 7.29 -9.17 0.53
CA PRO A 263 7.84 -8.78 1.83
C PRO A 263 9.06 -9.60 2.27
N LEU A 264 9.09 -10.91 1.98
CA LEU A 264 10.22 -11.78 2.33
C LEU A 264 11.49 -11.35 1.58
N TRP A 265 11.36 -11.10 0.28
CA TRP A 265 12.47 -10.56 -0.52
C TRP A 265 12.85 -9.14 -0.07
N ALA A 266 11.87 -8.29 0.24
CA ALA A 266 12.10 -6.90 0.61
C ALA A 266 12.85 -6.78 1.96
N VAL A 267 12.55 -7.65 2.93
CA VAL A 267 13.28 -7.71 4.22
C VAL A 267 14.77 -8.00 3.99
N GLN A 268 15.11 -9.08 3.27
CA GLN A 268 16.52 -9.43 3.05
C GLN A 268 17.23 -8.37 2.19
N TRP A 269 16.55 -7.82 1.17
CA TRP A 269 17.13 -6.78 0.33
C TRP A 269 17.44 -5.52 1.14
N SER A 270 16.51 -5.07 1.99
CA SER A 270 16.69 -3.88 2.83
C SER A 270 17.82 -4.05 3.84
N LEU A 271 17.92 -5.21 4.50
CA LEU A 271 19.01 -5.50 5.44
C LEU A 271 20.39 -5.43 4.76
N ARG A 272 20.52 -6.04 3.58
CA ARG A 272 21.78 -5.99 2.81
C ARG A 272 22.10 -4.59 2.31
N ARG A 273 21.10 -3.81 1.90
CA ARG A 273 21.31 -2.43 1.43
C ARG A 273 21.75 -1.50 2.56
N LEU A 274 21.19 -1.66 3.75
CA LEU A 274 21.64 -0.94 4.94
C LEU A 274 23.11 -1.24 5.25
N ALA A 275 23.55 -2.50 5.10
CA ALA A 275 24.94 -2.88 5.33
C ALA A 275 25.90 -2.40 4.22
N ALA A 276 25.48 -2.47 2.95
CA ALA A 276 26.37 -2.30 1.80
C ALA A 276 26.38 -0.88 1.19
N SER A 277 25.35 -0.06 1.41
CA SER A 277 25.19 1.21 0.70
C SER A 277 24.59 2.30 1.58
N PRO A 278 25.40 2.99 2.42
CA PRO A 278 24.92 3.97 3.38
C PRO A 278 24.20 5.15 2.71
N LYS A 279 24.73 5.69 1.60
CA LYS A 279 24.13 6.84 0.90
C LYS A 279 22.73 6.56 0.38
N LEU A 280 22.54 5.46 -0.34
CA LEU A 280 21.23 5.05 -0.86
C LEU A 280 20.26 4.75 0.29
N SER A 281 20.73 4.09 1.34
CA SER A 281 19.92 3.78 2.50
C SER A 281 19.44 5.02 3.25
N ILE A 282 20.25 6.09 3.33
CA ILE A 282 19.83 7.38 3.90
C ILE A 282 18.67 7.97 3.09
N VAL A 283 18.79 8.00 1.75
CA VAL A 283 17.75 8.54 0.86
C VAL A 283 16.46 7.73 0.99
N LEU A 284 16.55 6.40 0.91
CA LEU A 284 15.38 5.52 1.03
C LEU A 284 14.76 5.60 2.43
N THR A 285 15.56 5.68 3.50
CA THR A 285 15.03 5.87 4.86
C THR A 285 14.27 7.19 4.98
N ALA A 286 14.82 8.27 4.41
CA ALA A 286 14.16 9.58 4.41
C ALA A 286 12.85 9.57 3.59
N LEU A 287 12.83 8.88 2.44
CA LEU A 287 11.64 8.69 1.62
C LEU A 287 10.59 7.84 2.34
N GLY A 288 11.01 6.75 2.98
CA GLY A 288 10.16 5.87 3.79
C GLY A 288 9.53 6.59 4.97
N ALA A 289 10.29 7.43 5.66
CA ALA A 289 9.78 8.28 6.73
C ALA A 289 8.75 9.32 6.23
N ALA A 290 8.90 9.79 4.99
CA ALA A 290 7.97 10.73 4.35
C ALA A 290 6.79 10.03 3.63
N SER A 291 6.78 8.70 3.55
CA SER A 291 5.83 7.92 2.73
C SER A 291 4.36 8.29 2.95
N PHE A 292 3.95 8.49 4.21
CA PHE A 292 2.59 8.88 4.55
C PHE A 292 2.21 10.26 3.98
N GLY A 293 3.12 11.24 4.04
CA GLY A 293 2.88 12.55 3.43
C GLY A 293 2.84 12.47 1.92
N ILE A 294 3.72 11.66 1.31
CA ILE A 294 3.76 11.48 -0.15
C ILE A 294 2.44 10.86 -0.61
N TYR A 295 1.96 9.85 0.11
CA TYR A 295 0.68 9.21 -0.12
C TYR A 295 -0.48 10.23 -0.15
N LEU A 296 -0.50 11.20 0.76
CA LEU A 296 -1.58 12.19 0.83
C LEU A 296 -1.51 13.26 -0.28
N VAL A 297 -0.31 13.62 -0.74
CA VAL A 297 -0.11 14.80 -1.61
C VAL A 297 0.03 14.45 -3.09
N HIS A 298 0.59 13.28 -3.42
CA HIS A 298 0.87 12.91 -4.82
C HIS A 298 -0.34 13.00 -5.75
N PRO A 299 -1.59 12.66 -5.36
CA PRO A 299 -2.74 12.71 -6.25
C PRO A 299 -3.09 14.12 -6.70
N ALA A 300 -2.92 15.11 -5.82
CA ALA A 300 -3.11 16.52 -6.18
C ALA A 300 -2.08 16.96 -7.24
N LEU A 301 -0.81 16.60 -7.06
CA LEU A 301 0.24 16.90 -8.03
C LEU A 301 0.00 16.22 -9.38
N LEU A 302 -0.38 14.93 -9.36
CA LEU A 302 -0.71 14.18 -10.57
C LEU A 302 -1.95 14.76 -11.27
N THR A 303 -2.94 15.23 -10.52
CA THR A 303 -4.14 15.88 -11.09
C THR A 303 -3.79 17.20 -11.78
N LEU A 304 -2.92 18.01 -11.16
CA LEU A 304 -2.44 19.26 -11.76
C LEU A 304 -1.62 18.97 -13.03
N TRP A 305 -0.71 17.99 -12.98
CA TRP A 305 0.09 17.59 -14.13
C TRP A 305 -0.75 16.99 -15.27
N GLY A 306 -1.82 16.26 -14.92
CA GLY A 306 -2.76 15.68 -15.87
C GLY A 306 -3.56 16.71 -16.68
N ARG A 307 -3.51 18.01 -16.33
CA ARG A 307 -4.07 19.09 -17.17
C ARG A 307 -3.30 19.30 -18.46
N LEU A 308 -2.03 18.90 -18.48
CA LEU A 308 -1.12 19.04 -19.61
C LEU A 308 -0.96 17.72 -20.37
N THR A 309 -1.91 16.78 -20.23
CA THR A 309 -1.84 15.48 -20.89
C THR A 309 -1.89 15.65 -22.41
N PRO A 310 -0.87 15.19 -23.16
CA PRO A 310 -0.86 15.26 -24.61
C PRO A 310 -1.85 14.27 -25.23
N ASN A 311 -2.18 14.48 -26.51
CA ASN A 311 -3.00 13.54 -27.26
C ASN A 311 -2.32 12.17 -27.35
N GLN A 312 -3.11 11.09 -27.22
CA GLN A 312 -2.61 9.72 -27.19
C GLN A 312 -2.00 9.26 -28.54
N ASP A 313 -2.31 9.96 -29.64
CA ASP A 313 -1.70 9.71 -30.96
C ASP A 313 -0.21 10.05 -30.99
N GLN A 314 0.25 10.94 -30.11
CA GLN A 314 1.66 11.33 -29.98
C GLN A 314 2.34 10.50 -28.88
N ILE A 315 2.53 9.20 -29.15
CA ILE A 315 3.01 8.22 -28.16
C ILE A 315 4.28 8.69 -27.43
N TRP A 316 5.28 9.22 -28.14
CA TRP A 316 6.53 9.66 -27.51
C TRP A 316 6.34 10.83 -26.52
N LEU A 317 5.43 11.76 -26.81
CA LEU A 317 5.07 12.85 -25.90
C LEU A 317 4.30 12.33 -24.70
N TYR A 318 3.41 11.37 -24.93
CA TYR A 318 2.65 10.71 -23.87
C TYR A 318 3.55 9.92 -22.91
N ASP A 319 4.55 9.23 -23.45
CA ASP A 319 5.57 8.51 -22.68
C ASP A 319 6.39 9.46 -21.81
N LEU A 320 6.86 10.57 -22.40
CA LEU A 320 7.59 11.61 -21.67
C LEU A 320 6.73 12.24 -20.58
N HIS A 321 5.46 12.54 -20.88
CA HIS A 321 4.49 13.07 -19.91
C HIS A 321 4.27 12.09 -18.74
N THR A 322 4.13 10.80 -19.04
CA THR A 322 3.93 9.73 -18.05
C THR A 322 5.15 9.56 -17.15
N ILE A 323 6.36 9.59 -17.72
CA ILE A 323 7.63 9.52 -16.98
C ILE A 323 7.78 10.77 -16.10
N ALA A 324 7.49 11.95 -16.63
CA ALA A 324 7.51 13.19 -15.87
C ALA A 324 6.49 13.16 -14.71
N ALA A 325 5.29 12.62 -14.94
CA ALA A 325 4.27 12.45 -13.90
C ALA A 325 4.78 11.63 -12.72
N PHE A 326 5.51 10.54 -12.99
CA PHE A 326 6.13 9.72 -11.94
C PHE A 326 7.13 10.53 -11.10
N PHE A 327 8.08 11.22 -11.75
CA PHE A 327 9.09 12.01 -11.04
C PHE A 327 8.48 13.18 -10.27
N ILE A 328 7.51 13.88 -10.85
CA ILE A 328 6.76 14.96 -10.17
C ILE A 328 6.02 14.41 -8.96
N GLY A 329 5.35 13.26 -9.11
CA GLY A 329 4.64 12.61 -8.02
C GLY A 329 5.55 12.22 -6.85
N VAL A 330 6.74 11.66 -7.12
CA VAL A 330 7.69 11.24 -6.07
C VAL A 330 8.47 12.43 -5.52
N LEU A 331 9.22 13.13 -6.37
CA LEU A 331 10.16 14.19 -5.97
C LEU A 331 9.43 15.45 -5.55
N GLY A 332 8.37 15.84 -6.27
CA GLY A 332 7.55 17.01 -5.92
C GLY A 332 6.88 16.83 -4.56
N SER A 333 6.24 15.68 -4.33
CA SER A 333 5.65 15.38 -3.02
C SER A 333 6.69 15.35 -1.91
N TRP A 334 7.85 14.72 -2.16
CA TRP A 334 8.92 14.63 -1.17
C TRP A 334 9.47 16.02 -0.81
N LEU A 335 9.69 16.89 -1.80
CA LEU A 335 10.14 18.27 -1.60
C LEU A 335 9.14 19.07 -0.76
N LEU A 336 7.84 19.01 -1.09
CA LEU A 336 6.79 19.71 -0.35
C LEU A 336 6.77 19.30 1.14
N ILE A 337 6.94 18.01 1.42
CA ILE A 337 6.97 17.50 2.79
C ILE A 337 8.22 17.99 3.53
N ARG A 338 9.37 18.04 2.86
CA ARG A 338 10.61 18.57 3.46
C ARG A 338 10.50 20.07 3.74
N MET A 339 9.90 20.84 2.83
CA MET A 339 9.64 22.27 3.03
C MET A 339 8.71 22.50 4.22
N TYR A 340 7.60 21.75 4.30
CA TYR A 340 6.69 21.81 5.45
C TYR A 340 7.39 21.48 6.78
N ALA A 341 8.22 20.44 6.80
CA ALA A 341 8.99 20.06 7.98
C ALA A 341 10.03 21.13 8.38
N ALA A 342 10.64 21.82 7.41
CA ALA A 342 11.59 22.90 7.66
C ALA A 342 10.91 24.14 8.26
N MET A 343 9.74 24.54 7.72
CA MET A 343 8.96 25.67 8.25
C MET A 343 8.55 25.43 9.71
N LYS A 344 8.09 24.23 10.03
CA LYS A 344 7.70 23.89 11.42
C LYS A 344 8.87 23.95 12.42
N LYS A 345 10.10 23.73 11.96
CA LYS A 345 11.31 23.84 12.80
C LYS A 345 11.81 25.28 12.95
N GLY A 346 11.47 26.19 12.03
CA GLY A 346 11.83 27.60 12.12
C GLY A 346 10.82 28.46 12.89
N SER A 347 9.62 27.92 13.16
CA SER A 347 8.56 28.58 13.95
C SER A 347 8.49 28.12 15.41
N ALA A 348 9.41 27.26 15.84
CA ALA A 348 9.60 26.80 17.21
C ALA A 348 10.98 27.23 17.68
#